data_AF-A0A9J6EJK6-F1
#
_entry.id   AF-A0A9J6EJK6-F1
#
_cell.length_a   1.000
_cell.length_b   1.000
_cell.length_c   1.000
_cell.angle_alpha   90.00
_cell.angle_beta   90.00
_cell.angle_gamma   90.00
#
_symmetry.space_group_name_H-M   'P 1'
#
loop_
_entity.id
_entity.type
_entity.pdbx_description
1 polymer ?
#
loop_
_entity_poly.entity_id
_entity_poly.type
_entity_poly.pdbx_seq_one_letter_code
_entity_poly.pdbx_strand_id
1 'polypeptide(L)'
;MAASGVRYSTKVKVDVVLAMAEMNGNASLAMELYASRHPHRPLPTRPTFTNLFRRFCTTGSVHLPRRTRKAIVDEDFEIDVVACVTSMPELSIRQIADQCGRSIGTVTNVLRKHKFHPYHVYLHQDLNEADFERRVDFCNWGLIKTDQEMTFCTE
;
A
#
# COMPACT_ATOMS: atom_id res chain seq x y z
N MET A 1 14.96 2.67 -30.04
CA MET A 1 15.47 3.77 -29.19
C MET A 1 14.28 4.49 -28.58
N ALA A 2 14.03 4.32 -27.27
CA ALA A 2 12.90 4.95 -26.60
C ALA A 2 13.15 6.46 -26.51
N ALA A 3 12.25 7.27 -27.08
CA ALA A 3 12.30 8.72 -26.94
C ALA A 3 12.34 9.07 -25.45
N SER A 4 13.41 9.71 -25.01
CA SER A 4 13.53 10.31 -23.68
C SER A 4 12.45 11.38 -23.56
N GLY A 5 11.28 10.99 -23.05
CA GLY A 5 10.14 11.88 -22.90
C GLY A 5 10.49 13.01 -21.95
N VAL A 6 10.58 14.23 -22.48
CA VAL A 6 10.77 15.45 -21.69
C VAL A 6 9.71 15.50 -20.60
N ARG A 7 10.13 15.51 -19.34
CA ARG A 7 9.22 15.59 -18.18
C ARG A 7 8.92 17.05 -17.88
N TYR A 8 7.74 17.51 -18.27
CA TYR A 8 7.24 18.82 -17.88
C TYR A 8 6.79 18.85 -16.42
N SER A 9 7.02 19.98 -15.73
CA SER A 9 6.47 20.22 -14.40
C SER A 9 4.94 20.28 -14.43
N THR A 10 4.29 20.07 -13.29
CA THR A 10 2.82 20.16 -13.20
C THR A 10 2.32 21.54 -13.64
N LYS A 11 3.04 22.61 -13.30
CA LYS A 11 2.70 23.99 -13.70
C LYS A 11 2.65 24.14 -15.22
N VAL A 12 3.68 23.68 -15.93
CA VAL A 12 3.72 23.71 -17.41
C VAL A 12 2.54 22.95 -18.00
N LYS A 13 2.20 21.80 -17.43
CA LYS A 13 1.06 21.00 -17.90
C LYS A 13 -0.28 21.72 -17.72
N VAL A 14 -0.48 22.37 -16.58
CA VAL A 14 -1.70 23.16 -16.33
C VAL A 14 -1.79 24.34 -17.29
N ASP A 15 -0.70 25.09 -17.46
CA ASP A 15 -0.66 26.24 -18.37
C ASP A 15 -0.97 25.85 -19.83
N VAL A 16 -0.50 24.66 -20.27
CA VAL A 16 -0.85 24.08 -21.58
C VAL A 16 -2.34 23.77 -21.69
N VAL A 17 -2.94 23.17 -20.65
CA VAL A 17 -4.38 22.86 -20.65
C VAL A 17 -5.22 24.14 -20.69
N LEU A 18 -4.82 25.18 -19.95
CA LEU A 18 -5.48 26.49 -19.96
C LEU A 18 -5.41 27.15 -21.34
N ALA A 19 -4.23 27.17 -21.98
CA ALA A 19 -4.09 27.70 -23.34
C ALA A 19 -4.94 26.93 -24.36
N MET A 20 -5.02 25.60 -24.23
CA MET A 20 -5.89 24.78 -25.08
C MET A 20 -7.37 25.04 -24.85
N ALA A 21 -7.79 25.24 -23.59
CA ALA A 21 -9.18 25.56 -23.25
C ALA A 21 -9.59 26.92 -23.83
N GLU A 22 -8.76 27.94 -23.69
CA GLU A 22 -9.03 29.29 -24.21
C GLU A 22 -9.13 29.32 -25.74
N MET A 23 -8.31 28.53 -26.43
CA MET A 23 -8.33 28.45 -27.91
C MET A 23 -9.29 27.38 -28.44
N ASN A 24 -10.29 26.97 -27.65
CA ASN A 24 -11.32 25.98 -28.03
C ASN A 24 -10.73 24.67 -28.60
N GLY A 25 -9.62 24.20 -28.03
CA GLY A 25 -8.93 22.97 -28.44
C GLY A 25 -8.05 23.10 -29.69
N ASN A 26 -7.88 24.32 -30.25
CA ASN A 26 -6.98 24.54 -31.38
C ASN A 26 -5.51 24.58 -30.92
N ALA A 27 -4.78 23.50 -31.20
CA ALA A 27 -3.40 23.34 -30.74
C ALA A 27 -2.41 24.37 -31.33
N SER A 28 -2.61 24.84 -32.57
CA SER A 28 -1.68 25.81 -33.17
C SER A 28 -1.79 27.16 -32.48
N LEU A 29 -3.02 27.65 -32.33
CA LEU A 29 -3.29 28.90 -31.62
C LEU A 29 -2.92 28.81 -30.13
N ALA A 30 -3.18 27.67 -29.49
CA ALA A 30 -2.79 27.45 -28.10
C ALA A 30 -1.27 27.46 -27.89
N MET A 31 -0.50 26.97 -28.86
CA MET A 31 0.98 27.03 -28.81
C MET A 31 1.49 28.46 -28.93
N GLU A 32 0.92 29.26 -29.84
CA GLU A 32 1.25 30.68 -29.98
C GLU A 32 0.92 31.46 -28.70
N LEU A 33 -0.28 31.23 -28.15
CA LEU A 33 -0.71 31.83 -26.88
C LEU A 33 0.17 31.41 -25.70
N TYR A 34 0.57 30.15 -25.63
CA TYR A 34 1.47 29.67 -24.59
C TYR A 34 2.86 30.30 -24.71
N ALA A 35 3.39 30.42 -25.94
CA ALA A 35 4.68 31.04 -26.21
C ALA A 35 4.68 32.52 -25.84
N SER A 36 3.59 33.25 -26.13
CA SER A 36 3.46 34.67 -25.80
C SER A 36 3.37 34.90 -24.28
N ARG A 37 2.66 34.03 -23.55
CA ARG A 37 2.54 34.11 -22.08
C ARG A 37 3.78 33.62 -21.32
N HIS A 38 4.58 32.76 -21.94
CA HIS A 38 5.73 32.14 -21.29
C HIS A 38 7.00 32.21 -22.16
N PRO A 39 7.51 33.41 -22.47
CA PRO A 39 8.62 33.60 -23.42
C PRO A 39 9.93 32.96 -22.97
N HIS A 40 10.14 32.80 -21.66
CA HIS A 40 11.36 32.20 -21.09
C HIS A 40 11.29 30.69 -20.89
N ARG A 41 10.20 30.02 -21.31
CA ARG A 41 10.04 28.57 -21.13
C ARG A 41 10.18 27.83 -22.46
N PRO A 42 10.73 26.61 -22.47
CA PRO A 42 10.74 25.79 -23.67
C PRO A 42 9.31 25.45 -24.08
N LEU A 43 8.99 25.66 -25.36
CA LEU A 43 7.67 25.39 -25.92
C LEU A 43 7.44 23.87 -26.00
N PRO A 44 6.39 23.33 -25.37
CA PRO A 44 6.03 21.93 -25.54
C PRO A 44 5.60 21.63 -26.97
N THR A 45 5.83 20.40 -27.42
CA THR A 45 5.48 20.00 -28.80
C THR A 45 3.96 19.94 -29.00
N ARG A 46 3.48 20.15 -30.22
CA ARG A 46 2.05 20.06 -30.58
C ARG A 46 1.37 18.76 -30.10
N PRO A 47 1.98 17.56 -30.21
CA PRO A 47 1.40 16.34 -29.64
C PRO A 47 1.27 16.38 -28.11
N THR A 48 2.13 17.12 -27.41
CA THR A 48 2.03 17.31 -25.97
C THR A 48 0.76 18.09 -25.63
N PHE A 49 0.48 19.18 -26.33
CA PHE A 49 -0.75 19.97 -26.16
C PHE A 49 -2.00 19.10 -26.36
N THR A 50 -2.08 18.40 -27.49
CA THR A 50 -3.26 17.58 -27.83
C THR A 50 -3.44 16.41 -26.88
N ASN A 51 -2.38 15.66 -26.56
CA ASN A 51 -2.47 14.51 -25.67
C ASN A 51 -2.76 14.90 -24.22
N LEU A 52 -2.23 16.03 -23.76
CA LEU A 52 -2.48 16.52 -22.41
C LEU A 52 -3.89 17.05 -22.25
N PHE A 53 -4.37 17.86 -23.20
CA PHE A 53 -5.74 18.36 -23.20
C PHE A 53 -6.75 17.21 -23.29
N ARG A 54 -6.55 16.28 -24.24
CA ARG A 54 -7.41 15.08 -24.35
C ARG A 54 -7.44 14.30 -23.04
N ARG A 55 -6.28 14.03 -22.45
CA ARG A 55 -6.19 13.31 -21.17
C ARG A 55 -6.96 14.04 -20.09
N PHE A 56 -6.76 15.35 -19.96
CA PHE A 56 -7.44 16.17 -18.97
C PHE A 56 -8.97 16.11 -19.15
N CYS A 57 -9.49 16.24 -20.37
CA CYS A 57 -10.91 16.10 -20.65
C CYS A 57 -11.45 14.69 -20.31
N THR A 58 -10.65 13.63 -20.50
CA THR A 58 -11.10 12.25 -20.22
C THR A 58 -10.98 11.82 -18.76
N THR A 59 -9.96 12.27 -18.03
CA THR A 59 -9.64 11.77 -16.68
C THR A 59 -9.65 12.85 -15.60
N GLY A 60 -9.79 14.13 -15.96
CA GLY A 60 -9.64 15.26 -15.05
C GLY A 60 -8.21 15.50 -14.56
N SER A 61 -7.21 14.76 -15.07
CA SER A 61 -5.83 14.82 -14.57
C SER A 61 -4.82 15.12 -15.68
N VAL A 62 -3.83 15.95 -15.35
CA VAL A 62 -2.64 16.20 -16.18
C VAL A 62 -1.54 15.15 -15.98
N HIS A 63 -1.70 14.25 -15.01
CA HIS A 63 -0.77 13.18 -14.73
C HIS A 63 -1.13 11.92 -15.53
N LEU A 64 -0.11 11.15 -15.86
CA LEU A 64 -0.34 9.80 -16.39
C LEU A 64 -0.95 8.94 -15.29
N PRO A 65 -1.94 8.09 -15.63
CA PRO A 65 -2.44 7.13 -14.66
C PRO A 65 -1.28 6.26 -14.18
N ARG A 66 -1.20 6.07 -12.86
CA ARG A 66 -0.19 5.20 -12.27
C ARG A 66 -0.47 3.79 -12.78
N ARG A 67 0.42 3.26 -13.63
CA ARG A 67 0.41 1.85 -13.99
C ARG A 67 0.78 1.04 -12.75
N THR A 68 -0.22 0.60 -12.00
CA THR A 68 -0.05 -0.45 -11.01
C THR A 68 -0.01 -1.76 -11.77
N ARG A 69 1.16 -2.39 -11.85
CA ARG A 69 1.18 -3.82 -12.18
C ARG A 69 0.60 -4.52 -10.95
N LYS A 70 -0.68 -4.89 -10.99
CA LYS A 70 -1.17 -5.89 -10.04
C LYS A 70 -0.40 -7.16 -10.36
N ALA A 71 0.40 -7.64 -9.42
CA ALA A 71 0.91 -8.99 -9.52
C ALA A 71 -0.34 -9.88 -9.50
N ILE A 72 -0.59 -10.59 -10.61
CA ILE A 72 -1.60 -11.65 -10.62
C ILE A 72 -0.96 -12.75 -9.79
N VAL A 73 -1.34 -12.81 -8.52
CA VAL A 73 -1.04 -13.95 -7.66
C VAL A 73 -2.24 -14.89 -7.81
N ASP A 74 -1.93 -16.16 -8.03
CA ASP A 74 -2.91 -17.23 -8.17
C ASP A 74 -3.67 -17.43 -6.85
N GLU A 75 -5.00 -17.59 -6.91
CA GLU A 75 -5.84 -17.71 -5.71
C GLU A 75 -5.49 -18.99 -4.93
N ASP A 76 -5.23 -20.09 -5.63
CA ASP A 76 -4.84 -21.37 -5.02
C ASP A 76 -3.53 -21.23 -4.23
N PHE A 77 -2.55 -20.51 -4.78
CA PHE A 77 -1.30 -20.23 -4.08
C PHE A 77 -1.50 -19.33 -2.85
N GLU A 78 -2.41 -18.36 -2.90
CA GLU A 78 -2.71 -17.56 -1.71
C GLU A 78 -3.30 -18.43 -0.59
N ILE A 79 -4.20 -19.34 -0.95
CA ILE A 79 -4.80 -20.30 0.00
C ILE A 79 -3.72 -21.20 0.60
N ASP A 80 -2.82 -21.76 -0.20
CA ASP A 80 -1.73 -22.63 0.27
C ASP A 80 -0.83 -21.91 1.29
N VAL A 81 -0.44 -20.67 1.00
CA VAL A 81 0.40 -19.86 1.91
C VAL A 81 -0.31 -19.60 3.23
N VAL A 82 -1.60 -19.24 3.18
CA VAL A 82 -2.39 -18.96 4.39
C VAL A 82 -2.61 -20.24 5.21
N ALA A 83 -2.91 -21.36 4.56
CA ALA A 83 -3.09 -22.65 5.21
C ALA A 83 -1.79 -23.12 5.90
N CYS A 84 -0.64 -22.93 5.24
CA CYS A 84 0.67 -23.26 5.78
C CYS A 84 0.97 -22.48 7.07
N VAL A 85 0.82 -21.15 7.06
CA VAL A 85 1.06 -20.30 8.24
C VAL A 85 0.06 -20.56 9.37
N THR A 86 -1.19 -20.87 9.04
CA THR A 86 -2.22 -21.15 10.05
C THR A 86 -1.96 -22.48 10.75
N SER A 87 -1.45 -23.48 10.03
CA SER A 87 -1.17 -24.81 10.58
C SER A 87 0.15 -24.88 11.34
N MET A 88 1.16 -24.13 10.87
CA MET A 88 2.53 -24.14 11.39
C MET A 88 3.08 -22.69 11.47
N PRO A 89 2.67 -21.91 12.48
CA PRO A 89 3.05 -20.48 12.61
C PRO A 89 4.55 -20.26 12.86
N GLU A 90 5.29 -21.28 13.26
CA GLU A 90 6.74 -21.27 13.49
C GLU A 90 7.56 -21.30 12.20
N LEU A 91 6.95 -21.62 11.05
CA LEU A 91 7.68 -21.69 9.79
C LEU A 91 8.19 -20.32 9.36
N SER A 92 9.45 -20.29 8.94
CA SER A 92 10.02 -19.12 8.32
C SER A 92 9.41 -18.89 6.93
N ILE A 93 9.33 -17.62 6.51
CA ILE A 93 8.89 -17.25 5.16
C ILE A 93 9.71 -17.97 4.08
N ARG A 94 10.97 -18.31 4.35
CA ARG A 94 11.82 -19.08 3.43
C ARG A 94 11.35 -20.51 3.25
N GLN A 95 10.98 -21.19 4.34
CA GLN A 95 10.45 -22.55 4.29
C GLN A 95 9.10 -22.59 3.57
N ILE A 96 8.23 -21.61 3.82
CA ILE A 96 6.94 -21.50 3.13
C ILE A 96 7.15 -21.27 1.62
N ALA A 97 8.10 -20.40 1.27
CA ALA A 97 8.45 -20.14 -0.13
C ALA A 97 8.98 -21.40 -0.86
N ASP A 98 9.80 -22.19 -0.17
CA ASP A 98 10.33 -23.47 -0.68
C ASP A 98 9.22 -24.50 -0.87
N GLN A 99 8.34 -24.67 0.14
CA GLN A 99 7.18 -25.58 0.08
C GLN A 99 6.21 -25.23 -1.05
N CYS A 100 5.92 -23.94 -1.25
CA CYS A 100 5.00 -23.49 -2.29
C CYS A 100 5.68 -23.27 -3.66
N GLY A 101 7.00 -23.46 -3.78
CA GLY A 101 7.75 -23.26 -5.03
C GLY A 101 7.71 -21.82 -5.58
N ARG A 102 7.60 -20.81 -4.71
CA ARG A 102 7.50 -19.39 -5.12
C ARG A 102 8.59 -18.54 -4.46
N SER A 103 8.73 -17.30 -4.94
CA SER A 103 9.68 -16.37 -4.34
C SER A 103 9.24 -15.92 -2.94
N ILE A 104 10.21 -15.71 -2.05
CA ILE A 104 10.01 -15.13 -0.70
C ILE A 104 9.21 -13.81 -0.77
N GLY A 105 9.49 -12.97 -1.78
CA GLY A 105 8.80 -11.70 -1.96
C GLY A 105 7.32 -11.87 -2.29
N THR A 106 6.97 -12.89 -3.07
CA THR A 106 5.57 -13.23 -3.38
C THR A 106 4.84 -13.69 -2.13
N VAL A 107 5.41 -14.63 -1.38
CA VAL A 107 4.85 -15.10 -0.10
C VAL A 107 4.67 -13.94 0.88
N THR A 108 5.68 -13.08 1.02
CA THR A 108 5.61 -11.89 1.89
C THR A 108 4.47 -10.96 1.50
N ASN A 109 4.21 -10.77 0.20
CA ASN A 109 3.10 -9.94 -0.27
C ASN A 109 1.74 -10.57 0.07
N VAL A 110 1.60 -11.89 -0.05
CA VAL A 110 0.39 -12.62 0.35
C VAL A 110 0.16 -12.47 1.85
N LEU A 111 1.17 -12.72 2.69
CA LEU A 111 1.04 -12.58 4.14
C LEU A 111 0.63 -11.16 4.55
N ARG A 112 1.22 -10.13 3.92
CA ARG A 112 0.82 -8.72 4.14
C ARG A 112 -0.60 -8.44 3.67
N LYS A 113 -1.03 -8.99 2.53
CA LYS A 113 -2.40 -8.85 2.00
C LYS A 113 -3.43 -9.40 2.99
N HIS A 114 -3.13 -10.55 3.61
CA HIS A 114 -4.00 -11.21 4.58
C HIS A 114 -3.76 -10.78 6.04
N LYS A 115 -2.94 -9.73 6.27
CA LYS A 115 -2.64 -9.18 7.61
C LYS A 115 -2.02 -10.18 8.60
N PHE A 116 -1.24 -11.13 8.09
CA PHE A 116 -0.40 -11.98 8.94
C PHE A 116 0.82 -11.17 9.41
N HIS A 117 1.05 -11.21 10.72
CA HIS A 117 2.17 -10.57 11.38
C HIS A 117 3.05 -11.63 12.04
N PRO A 118 4.38 -11.55 11.92
CA PRO A 118 5.26 -12.42 12.68
C PRO A 118 4.96 -12.30 14.18
N TYR A 119 4.74 -13.43 14.84
CA TYR A 119 4.61 -13.48 16.28
C TYR A 119 5.99 -13.65 16.91
N HIS A 120 6.30 -12.89 17.96
CA HIS A 120 7.51 -13.11 18.75
C HIS A 120 7.13 -13.98 19.95
N VAL A 121 7.62 -15.21 19.97
CA VAL A 121 7.48 -16.08 21.14
C VAL A 121 8.31 -15.50 22.28
N TYR A 122 7.66 -15.19 23.40
CA TYR A 122 8.31 -14.88 24.66
C TYR A 122 8.38 -16.15 25.50
N LEU A 123 9.60 -16.51 25.93
CA LEU A 123 9.80 -17.62 26.86
C LEU A 123 9.47 -17.12 28.27
N HIS A 124 8.40 -17.63 28.85
CA HIS A 124 8.03 -17.40 30.25
C HIS A 124 8.45 -18.60 31.11
N GLN A 125 8.30 -18.47 32.43
CA GLN A 125 8.50 -19.61 33.33
C GLN A 125 7.55 -20.75 32.94
N ASP A 126 8.09 -21.96 32.92
CA ASP A 126 7.32 -23.16 32.64
C ASP A 126 6.26 -23.36 33.73
N LEU A 127 5.08 -23.80 33.31
CA LEU A 127 3.95 -24.04 34.22
C LEU A 127 3.85 -25.52 34.53
N ASN A 128 3.93 -25.87 35.80
CA ASN A 128 3.64 -27.24 36.22
C ASN A 128 2.12 -27.46 36.31
N GLU A 129 1.69 -28.71 36.27
CA GLU A 129 0.27 -29.09 36.34
C GLU A 129 -0.43 -28.51 37.60
N ALA A 130 0.28 -28.48 38.74
CA ALA A 130 -0.22 -27.90 39.98
C ALA A 130 -0.28 -26.36 39.99
N ASP A 131 0.37 -25.66 39.05
CA ASP A 131 0.33 -24.19 38.97
C ASP A 131 -0.98 -23.69 38.37
N PHE A 132 -1.66 -24.48 37.54
CA PHE A 132 -2.95 -24.09 36.94
C PHE A 132 -4.02 -23.90 38.01
N GLU A 133 -4.19 -24.88 38.90
CA GLU A 133 -5.16 -24.81 40.00
C GLU A 133 -4.82 -23.66 40.97
N ARG A 134 -3.56 -23.57 41.39
CA ARG A 134 -3.09 -22.48 42.27
C ARG A 134 -3.33 -21.09 41.69
N ARG A 135 -3.18 -20.92 40.37
CA ARG A 135 -3.47 -19.65 39.68
C ARG A 135 -4.96 -19.34 39.64
N VAL A 136 -5.81 -20.33 39.40
CA VAL A 136 -7.27 -20.16 39.44
C VAL A 136 -7.72 -19.77 40.84
N ASP A 137 -7.21 -20.45 41.87
CA ASP A 137 -7.52 -20.15 43.27
C ASP A 137 -7.09 -18.73 43.64
N PHE A 138 -5.89 -18.32 43.23
CA PHE A 138 -5.41 -16.95 43.45
C PHE A 138 -6.31 -15.90 42.77
N CYS A 139 -6.72 -16.13 41.52
CA CYS A 139 -7.64 -15.26 40.81
C CYS A 139 -9.01 -15.18 41.51
N ASN A 140 -9.57 -16.32 41.91
CA ASN A 140 -10.84 -16.38 42.62
C ASN A 140 -10.77 -15.67 43.97
N TRP A 141 -9.68 -15.87 44.71
CA TRP A 141 -9.42 -15.15 45.97
C TRP A 141 -9.36 -13.63 45.75
N GLY A 142 -8.65 -13.17 44.71
CA GLY A 142 -8.58 -11.75 44.36
C GLY A 142 -9.93 -11.14 43.98
N LEU A 143 -10.76 -11.88 43.24
CA LEU A 143 -12.14 -11.47 42.90
C LEU A 143 -13.03 -11.35 44.14
N ILE A 144 -12.96 -12.32 45.06
CA ILE A 144 -13.71 -12.27 46.33
C ILE A 144 -13.27 -11.07 47.16
N LYS A 145 -11.96 -10.81 47.22
CA LYS A 145 -11.41 -9.69 47.99
C LYS A 145 -11.81 -8.32 47.43
N THR A 146 -11.85 -8.18 46.11
CA THR A 146 -12.31 -6.94 45.45
C THR A 146 -13.81 -6.68 45.65
N ASP A 147 -14.64 -7.71 45.75
CA ASP A 147 -16.08 -7.56 46.04
C ASP A 147 -16.35 -7.16 47.50
N GLN A 148 -15.52 -7.65 48.44
CA GLN A 148 -15.67 -7.37 49.87
C GLN A 148 -15.07 -6.03 50.32
N GLU A 149 -13.97 -5.58 49.69
CA GLU A 149 -13.25 -4.36 50.08
C GLU A 149 -13.11 -3.42 48.87
N MET A 150 -13.94 -2.36 48.84
CA MET A 150 -14.01 -1.39 47.73
C MET A 150 -12.70 -0.65 47.42
N THR A 151 -11.72 -0.65 48.34
CA THR A 151 -10.41 0.01 48.21
C THR A 151 -9.25 -0.94 47.95
N PHE A 152 -9.49 -2.25 47.77
CA PHE A 152 -8.45 -3.28 47.69
C PHE A 152 -7.44 -3.10 46.54
N CYS A 153 -7.84 -2.49 45.42
CA CYS A 153 -6.98 -2.26 44.25
C CYS A 153 -6.53 -0.80 44.08
N THR A 154 -6.80 0.08 45.04
CA THR A 154 -6.45 1.50 44.96
C THR A 154 -5.49 1.86 46.08
N GLU A 155 -4.20 1.85 45.77
CA GLU A 155 -3.23 2.78 46.37
C GLU A 155 -3.03 3.98 45.44
#